data_AF-A0A5B8XF79-F1
#
_entry.id   AF-A0A5B8XF79-F1
#
_cell.length_a   1.000
_cell.length_b   1.000
_cell.length_c   1.000
_cell.angle_alpha   90.00
_cell.angle_beta   90.00
_cell.angle_gamma   90.00
#
_symmetry.space_group_name_H-M   'P 1'
#
loop_
_entity.id
_entity.type
_entity.pdbx_description
1 polymer ?
#
loop_
_entity_poly.entity_id
_entity_poly.type
_entity_poly.pdbx_seq_one_letter_code
_entity_poly.pdbx_strand_id
1 'polypeptide(L)'
;MLSNSLNALGSQYDIYLNKKSKNDYKKHERKLLIKEVKSGSIIIDLVGMVMPLITEINSIIEFGEYLKTSFNFFLNKGKSDYQYSKKDCQDIRSIVDATAKDGNNAKVNINVYGYNNTIHAPIYNITNTDANAIQATTKRYEEESIEIEEQSIFQKELMYWADASFNKRKQEQNAGKVIIEKLDKRPRKVVFLNQEDELCAKMRHNKFPNTEWQDLLRRVDLEVVKIQDVIKEYRITKLYDDADIFED
;
A
#
# COMPACT_ATOMS: atom_id res chain seq x y z
N MET A 1 11.52 8.20 16.47
CA MET A 1 10.56 9.17 15.91
C MET A 1 11.15 9.88 14.70
N LEU A 2 12.24 10.65 14.84
CA LEU A 2 12.86 11.34 13.71
C LEU A 2 13.28 10.42 12.55
N SER A 3 13.95 9.30 12.84
CA SER A 3 14.34 8.34 11.78
C SER A 3 13.15 7.85 10.94
N ASN A 4 11.97 7.68 11.55
CA ASN A 4 10.75 7.30 10.83
C ASN A 4 10.25 8.45 9.94
N SER A 5 10.28 9.69 10.44
CA SER A 5 9.92 10.87 9.65
C SER A 5 10.82 11.04 8.43
N LEU A 6 12.13 10.76 8.57
CA LEU A 6 13.07 10.81 7.45
C LEU A 6 12.85 9.69 6.45
N ASN A 7 12.67 8.46 6.92
CA ASN A 7 12.35 7.34 6.05
C ASN A 7 11.03 7.57 5.29
N ALA A 8 10.04 8.18 5.94
CA ALA A 8 8.78 8.55 5.32
C ALA A 8 8.95 9.65 4.26
N LEU A 9 9.76 10.68 4.51
CA LEU A 9 10.11 11.70 3.51
C LEU A 9 10.76 11.06 2.27
N GLY A 10 11.74 10.19 2.47
CA GLY A 10 12.40 9.46 1.38
C GLY A 10 11.42 8.57 0.61
N SER A 11 10.56 7.83 1.33
CA SER A 11 9.54 6.99 0.72
C SER A 11 8.52 7.78 -0.11
N GLN A 12 8.12 8.96 0.34
CA GLN A 12 7.19 9.81 -0.42
C GLN A 12 7.82 10.37 -1.68
N TYR A 13 9.11 10.71 -1.65
CA TYR A 13 9.83 11.13 -2.84
C TYR A 13 9.87 10.01 -3.89
N ASP A 14 10.10 8.76 -3.46
CA ASP A 14 10.07 7.61 -4.35
C ASP A 14 8.67 7.36 -4.93
N ILE A 15 7.62 7.44 -4.11
CA ILE A 15 6.23 7.28 -4.59
C ILE A 15 5.87 8.36 -5.60
N TYR A 16 6.21 9.63 -5.30
CA TYR A 16 5.99 10.76 -6.18
C TYR A 16 6.62 10.52 -7.57
N LEU A 17 7.86 10.06 -7.60
CA LEU A 17 8.58 9.85 -8.85
C LEU A 17 8.12 8.61 -9.62
N ASN A 18 7.76 7.53 -8.93
CA ASN A 18 7.16 6.37 -9.57
C ASN A 18 5.83 6.70 -10.25
N LYS A 19 5.00 7.57 -9.65
CA LYS A 19 3.75 8.01 -10.27
C LYS A 19 3.97 8.94 -11.47
N LYS A 20 5.08 9.70 -11.49
CA LYS A 20 5.45 10.59 -12.59
C LYS A 20 6.16 9.88 -13.75
N SER A 21 6.90 8.82 -13.45
CA SER A 21 7.67 8.02 -14.41
C SER A 21 6.82 6.87 -14.96
N LYS A 22 6.60 6.83 -16.29
CA LYS A 22 5.97 5.65 -16.95
C LYS A 22 6.87 4.40 -17.00
N ASN A 23 8.14 4.52 -16.57
CA ASN A 23 9.10 3.42 -16.54
C ASN A 23 9.35 2.96 -15.09
N ASP A 24 9.58 1.66 -14.91
CA ASP A 24 10.00 1.04 -13.65
C ASP A 24 11.28 1.70 -13.12
N TYR A 25 11.11 2.66 -12.22
CA TYR A 25 12.21 3.33 -11.57
C TYR A 25 12.86 2.35 -10.59
N LYS A 26 14.16 2.11 -10.73
CA LYS A 26 14.89 1.24 -9.79
C LYS A 26 14.95 1.94 -8.44
N LYS A 27 14.15 1.42 -7.50
CA LYS A 27 14.23 1.72 -6.07
C LYS A 27 15.71 1.57 -5.64
N HIS A 28 16.23 2.51 -4.83
CA HIS A 28 17.52 2.45 -4.09
C HIS A 28 18.75 3.26 -4.58
N GLU A 29 18.64 4.20 -5.51
CA GLU A 29 19.79 5.07 -5.89
C GLU A 29 19.80 6.45 -5.19
N ARG A 30 19.26 6.59 -3.97
CA ARG A 30 19.14 7.90 -3.28
C ARG A 30 19.46 7.83 -1.80
N LYS A 31 20.01 8.94 -1.27
CA LYS A 31 20.43 9.05 0.14
C LYS A 31 19.90 10.34 0.75
N LEU A 32 19.17 10.22 1.86
CA LEU A 32 18.96 11.32 2.80
C LEU A 32 20.24 11.50 3.60
N LEU A 33 20.82 12.69 3.54
CA LEU A 33 22.08 12.99 4.22
C LEU A 33 21.83 14.02 5.33
N ILE A 34 22.23 13.67 6.55
CA ILE A 34 22.22 14.63 7.66
C ILE A 34 23.36 15.62 7.41
N LYS A 35 23.00 16.90 7.23
CA LYS A 35 23.96 17.96 7.01
C LYS A 35 24.51 18.48 8.34
N GLU A 36 23.62 18.77 9.29
CA GLU A 36 23.99 19.43 10.54
C GLU A 36 23.02 19.08 11.68
N VAL A 37 23.56 18.84 12.88
CA VAL A 37 22.80 18.68 14.12
C VAL A 37 23.18 19.81 15.07
N LYS A 38 22.22 20.63 15.49
CA LYS A 38 22.38 21.69 16.49
C LYS A 38 21.54 21.38 17.72
N SER A 39 21.88 21.99 18.86
CA SER A 39 21.02 21.91 20.05
C SER A 39 19.61 22.41 19.70
N GLY A 40 18.61 21.53 19.81
CA GLY A 40 17.21 21.84 19.50
C GLY A 40 16.82 21.86 18.01
N SER A 41 17.71 21.54 17.07
CA SER A 41 17.34 21.47 15.64
C SER A 41 18.21 20.51 14.83
N ILE A 42 17.61 19.86 13.84
CA ILE A 42 18.32 18.94 12.94
C ILE A 42 18.05 19.39 11.52
N ILE A 43 19.12 19.68 10.77
CA ILE A 43 19.08 20.14 9.37
C ILE A 43 19.54 18.99 8.49
N ILE A 44 18.69 18.63 7.52
CA ILE A 44 18.84 17.45 6.68
C ILE A 44 18.67 17.88 5.24
N ASP A 45 19.62 17.46 4.41
CA ASP A 45 19.56 17.69 2.98
C ASP A 45 19.12 16.37 2.33
N LEU A 46 18.01 16.41 1.60
CA LEU A 46 17.66 15.35 0.66
C LEU A 46 18.44 15.61 -0.63
N VAL A 47 19.33 14.68 -0.97
CA VAL A 47 20.12 14.74 -2.20
C VAL A 47 19.66 13.63 -3.13
N GLY A 48 19.10 13.99 -4.28
CA GLY A 48 18.85 13.05 -5.37
C GLY A 48 20.16 12.68 -6.06
N MET A 49 20.36 11.41 -6.41
CA MET A 49 21.45 10.99 -7.30
C MET A 49 20.92 10.87 -8.73
N VAL A 50 21.72 11.36 -9.68
CA VAL A 50 21.37 11.57 -11.10
C VAL A 50 21.21 10.25 -11.84
N MET A 51 20.10 10.10 -12.56
CA MET A 51 20.03 9.29 -13.77
C MET A 51 19.93 10.22 -14.98
N PRO A 52 20.58 9.93 -16.13
CA PRO A 52 20.86 10.90 -17.20
C PRO A 52 19.64 11.44 -17.99
N LEU A 53 18.42 11.02 -17.66
CA LEU A 53 17.22 11.22 -18.49
C LEU A 53 16.15 12.12 -17.85
N ILE A 54 16.34 12.58 -16.61
CA ILE A 54 15.44 13.54 -15.95
C ILE A 54 16.29 14.71 -15.51
N THR A 55 15.99 15.92 -16.00
CA THR A 55 16.63 17.14 -15.51
C THR A 55 16.28 17.34 -14.03
N GLU A 56 17.20 16.96 -13.14
CA GLU A 56 16.99 16.76 -11.70
C GLU A 56 16.38 17.94 -10.95
N ILE A 57 16.71 19.17 -11.38
CA ILE A 57 16.32 20.42 -10.69
C ILE A 57 14.80 20.55 -10.58
N ASN A 58 14.05 20.08 -11.58
CA ASN A 58 12.59 20.13 -11.52
C ASN A 58 12.04 19.13 -10.50
N SER A 59 12.61 17.93 -10.39
CA SER A 59 12.02 16.84 -9.59
C SER A 59 11.96 17.09 -8.08
N ILE A 60 12.99 17.73 -7.50
CA ILE A 60 13.03 18.06 -6.05
C ILE A 60 12.11 19.25 -5.76
N ILE A 61 12.09 20.25 -6.64
CA ILE A 61 11.20 21.42 -6.53
C ILE A 61 9.75 20.96 -6.61
N GLU A 62 9.39 20.19 -7.63
CA GLU A 62 8.04 19.67 -7.82
C GLU A 62 7.63 18.70 -6.69
N PHE A 63 8.58 17.95 -6.11
CA PHE A 63 8.32 17.17 -4.91
C PHE A 63 8.02 18.05 -3.69
N GLY A 64 8.75 19.16 -3.52
CA GLY A 64 8.44 20.17 -2.50
C GLY A 64 7.03 20.74 -2.67
N GLU A 65 6.63 21.03 -3.91
CA GLU A 65 5.27 21.47 -4.24
C GLU A 65 4.22 20.39 -3.98
N TYR A 66 4.54 19.13 -4.28
CA TYR A 66 3.71 17.97 -3.96
C TYR A 66 3.47 17.86 -2.45
N LEU A 67 4.52 17.91 -1.62
CA LEU A 67 4.39 17.87 -0.17
C LEU A 67 3.56 19.05 0.35
N LYS A 68 3.82 20.26 -0.14
CA LYS A 68 3.05 21.46 0.19
C LYS A 68 1.57 21.31 -0.13
N THR A 69 1.25 20.82 -1.34
CA THR A 69 -0.12 20.59 -1.78
C THR A 69 -0.80 19.52 -0.93
N SER A 70 -0.05 18.47 -0.57
CA SER A 70 -0.52 17.40 0.31
C SER A 70 -0.86 17.90 1.71
N PHE A 71 0.04 18.65 2.34
CA PHE A 71 -0.23 19.22 3.66
C PHE A 71 -1.39 20.21 3.61
N ASN A 72 -1.46 21.08 2.59
CA ASN A 72 -2.58 22.01 2.43
C ASN A 72 -3.92 21.26 2.26
N PHE A 73 -3.95 20.18 1.49
CA PHE A 73 -5.12 19.34 1.33
C PHE A 73 -5.58 18.74 2.66
N PHE A 74 -4.67 18.09 3.41
CA PHE A 74 -5.01 17.52 4.71
C PHE A 74 -5.34 18.56 5.79
N LEU A 75 -4.87 19.80 5.64
CA LEU A 75 -5.27 20.92 6.49
C LEU A 75 -6.61 21.56 6.05
N ASN A 76 -7.24 21.07 4.99
CA ASN A 76 -8.42 21.68 4.35
C ASN A 76 -8.17 23.14 3.89
N LYS A 77 -6.91 23.49 3.58
CA LYS A 77 -6.48 24.81 3.11
C LYS A 77 -6.32 24.86 1.58
N GLY A 78 -6.61 23.77 0.88
CA GLY A 78 -6.51 23.68 -0.58
C GLY A 78 -7.09 22.39 -1.13
N LYS A 79 -7.12 22.27 -2.46
CA LYS A 79 -7.48 21.04 -3.17
C LYS A 79 -6.21 20.33 -3.64
N SER A 80 -6.31 19.03 -3.85
CA SER A 80 -5.28 18.23 -4.51
C SER A 80 -5.97 17.30 -5.50
N ASP A 81 -5.44 17.22 -6.72
CA ASP A 81 -5.86 16.22 -7.71
C ASP A 81 -5.13 14.89 -7.51
N TYR A 82 -4.26 14.80 -6.50
CA TYR A 82 -3.53 13.59 -6.17
C TYR A 82 -4.43 12.60 -5.43
N GLN A 83 -4.50 11.37 -5.93
CA GLN A 83 -5.09 10.25 -5.21
C GLN A 83 -4.07 9.65 -4.22
N TYR A 84 -4.34 9.83 -2.93
CA TYR A 84 -3.49 9.34 -1.85
C TYR A 84 -3.81 7.88 -1.55
N SER A 85 -2.78 7.02 -1.63
CA SER A 85 -2.85 5.66 -1.14
C SER A 85 -2.75 5.62 0.39
N LYS A 86 -3.07 4.49 1.01
CA LYS A 86 -2.78 4.24 2.43
C LYS A 86 -1.32 4.47 2.80
N LYS A 87 -0.39 4.12 1.92
CA LYS A 87 1.04 4.35 2.17
C LYS A 87 1.36 5.84 2.18
N ASP A 88 0.75 6.61 1.28
CA ASP A 88 0.86 8.08 1.29
C ASP A 88 0.36 8.64 2.62
N CYS A 89 -0.81 8.20 3.07
CA CYS A 89 -1.37 8.63 4.34
C CYS A 89 -0.48 8.28 5.54
N GLN A 90 0.07 7.07 5.58
CA GLN A 90 0.97 6.63 6.65
C GLN A 90 2.27 7.41 6.68
N ASP A 91 2.86 7.67 5.50
CA ASP A 91 4.09 8.44 5.41
C ASP A 91 3.86 9.90 5.81
N ILE A 92 2.84 10.56 5.27
CA ILE A 92 2.51 11.94 5.59
C ILE A 92 2.32 12.13 7.10
N ARG A 93 1.62 11.20 7.77
CA ARG A 93 1.50 11.20 9.23
C ARG A 93 2.85 11.01 9.93
N SER A 94 3.69 10.12 9.42
CA SER A 94 5.03 9.84 9.98
C SER A 94 5.98 11.03 9.83
N ILE A 95 5.87 11.80 8.74
CA ILE A 95 6.66 13.01 8.50
C ILE A 95 6.40 14.05 9.60
N VAL A 96 5.14 14.24 9.98
CA VAL A 96 4.74 15.25 10.98
C VAL A 96 4.69 14.70 12.41
N ASP A 97 4.92 13.40 12.62
CA ASP A 97 4.73 12.71 13.91
C ASP A 97 5.59 13.27 15.03
N ALA A 98 6.86 13.57 14.74
CA ALA A 98 7.74 14.18 15.72
C ALA A 98 7.18 15.53 16.20
N THR A 99 6.69 16.36 15.28
CA THR A 99 6.13 17.67 15.60
C THR A 99 4.78 17.60 16.30
N ALA A 100 3.93 16.61 15.98
CA ALA A 100 2.66 16.40 16.66
C ALA A 100 2.84 16.01 18.14
N LYS A 101 3.89 15.24 18.45
CA LYS A 101 4.15 14.71 19.79
C LYS A 101 4.96 15.63 20.70
N ASP A 102 5.74 16.55 20.14
CA ASP A 102 6.74 17.35 20.87
C ASP A 102 6.20 18.69 21.46
N GLY A 103 4.88 18.82 21.61
CA GLY A 103 4.23 19.93 22.32
C GLY A 103 4.26 21.31 21.62
N ASN A 104 3.89 22.37 22.34
CA ASN A 104 3.42 23.66 21.80
C ASN A 104 4.40 24.48 20.93
N ASN A 105 5.69 24.11 20.83
CA ASN A 105 6.68 24.91 20.12
C ASN A 105 7.44 24.17 19.00
N ALA A 106 7.19 22.87 18.81
CA ALA A 106 7.83 22.11 17.74
C ALA A 106 7.31 22.58 16.38
N LYS A 107 8.25 22.73 15.42
CA LYS A 107 7.93 23.13 14.04
C LYS A 107 8.77 22.32 13.05
N VAL A 108 8.12 21.84 11.98
CA VAL A 108 8.86 21.41 10.78
C VAL A 108 8.99 22.60 9.85
N ASN A 109 10.19 22.84 9.33
CA ASN A 109 10.40 23.74 8.21
C ASN A 109 10.99 22.93 7.06
N ILE A 110 10.29 22.89 5.94
CA ILE A 110 10.79 22.28 4.70
C ILE A 110 11.12 23.41 3.73
N ASN A 111 12.37 23.46 3.30
CA ASN A 111 12.87 24.41 2.32
C ASN A 111 13.44 23.64 1.14
N VAL A 112 13.12 24.07 -0.08
CA VAL A 112 13.70 23.51 -1.30
C VAL A 112 14.54 24.57 -1.99
N TYR A 113 15.81 24.24 -2.20
CA TYR A 113 16.80 25.11 -2.82
C TYR A 113 17.14 24.61 -4.23
N GLY A 114 17.24 25.54 -5.17
CA GLY A 114 17.78 25.29 -6.50
C GLY A 114 19.31 25.34 -6.50
N TYR A 115 19.92 25.05 -7.65
CA TYR A 115 21.38 24.96 -7.82
C TYR A 115 22.12 26.25 -7.43
N ASN A 116 21.49 27.42 -7.58
CA ASN A 116 22.04 28.73 -7.20
C ASN A 116 21.70 29.16 -5.75
N ASN A 117 21.30 28.21 -4.90
CA ASN A 117 20.86 28.45 -3.52
C ASN A 117 19.62 29.37 -3.41
N THR A 118 18.86 29.56 -4.50
CA THR A 118 17.59 30.28 -4.47
C THR A 118 16.51 29.38 -3.88
N ILE A 119 15.69 29.92 -2.98
CA ILE A 119 14.52 29.22 -2.45
C ILE A 119 13.45 29.21 -3.53
N HIS A 120 13.10 28.03 -4.03
CA HIS A 120 12.07 27.89 -5.08
C HIS A 120 10.68 27.60 -4.51
N ALA A 121 10.60 26.91 -3.38
CA ALA A 121 9.35 26.64 -2.68
C ALA A 121 9.46 27.16 -1.24
N PRO A 122 8.59 28.08 -0.80
CA PRO A 122 8.75 28.73 0.48
C PRO A 122 8.47 27.77 1.64
N ILE A 123 9.39 27.79 2.61
CA ILE A 123 9.25 27.55 4.06
C ILE A 123 7.86 27.00 4.43
N TYR A 124 7.67 25.68 4.32
CA TYR A 124 6.45 25.09 4.84
C TYR A 124 6.61 24.91 6.34
N ASN A 125 5.97 25.81 7.10
CA ASN A 125 5.97 25.77 8.56
C ASN A 125 4.79 24.92 9.04
N ILE A 126 5.10 23.73 9.55
CA ILE A 126 4.10 22.86 10.18
C ILE A 126 4.22 23.08 11.68
N THR A 127 3.24 23.73 12.28
CA THR A 127 3.14 23.87 13.73
C THR A 127 2.66 22.57 14.37
N ASN A 128 2.77 22.43 15.70
CA ASN A 128 2.16 21.31 16.41
C ASN A 128 0.65 21.18 16.13
N THR A 129 -0.07 22.30 16.05
CA THR A 129 -1.50 22.32 15.70
C THR A 129 -1.75 21.80 14.29
N ASP A 130 -0.96 22.25 13.31
CA ASP A 130 -1.07 21.76 11.94
C ASP A 130 -0.70 20.26 11.86
N ALA A 131 0.34 19.82 12.56
CA ALA A 131 0.77 18.42 12.58
C ALA A 131 -0.33 17.51 13.16
N ASN A 132 -0.97 17.91 14.27
CA ASN A 132 -2.09 17.17 14.85
C ASN A 132 -3.31 17.13 13.91
N ALA A 133 -3.62 18.25 13.25
CA ALA A 133 -4.70 18.30 12.27
C ALA A 133 -4.42 17.37 11.08
N ILE A 134 -3.20 17.40 10.51
CA ILE A 134 -2.75 16.48 9.45
C ILE A 134 -2.87 15.03 9.93
N GLN A 135 -2.44 14.71 11.16
CA GLN A 135 -2.57 13.34 11.66
C GLN A 135 -4.02 12.86 11.67
N ALA A 136 -4.95 13.68 12.14
CA ALA A 136 -6.36 13.33 12.23
C ALA A 136 -7.02 13.22 10.85
N THR A 137 -6.82 14.20 9.97
CA THR A 137 -7.46 14.22 8.65
C THR A 137 -6.88 13.17 7.71
N THR A 138 -5.57 12.94 7.74
CA THR A 138 -4.94 11.88 6.97
C THR A 138 -5.37 10.48 7.45
N LYS A 139 -5.55 10.29 8.78
CA LYS A 139 -6.11 9.04 9.32
C LYS A 139 -7.54 8.82 8.83
N ARG A 140 -8.38 9.85 8.92
CA ARG A 140 -9.76 9.79 8.47
C ARG A 140 -9.84 9.52 6.96
N TYR A 141 -9.04 10.22 6.16
CA TYR A 141 -8.96 9.97 4.72
C TYR A 141 -8.53 8.53 4.43
N GLU A 142 -7.52 8.00 5.13
CA GLU A 142 -7.11 6.59 4.97
C GLU A 142 -8.25 5.62 5.27
N GLU A 143 -9.06 5.89 6.30
CA GLU A 143 -10.21 5.06 6.69
C GLU A 143 -11.38 5.18 5.69
N GLU A 144 -11.65 6.38 5.19
CA GLU A 144 -12.72 6.70 4.24
C GLU A 144 -12.38 6.24 2.80
N SER A 145 -11.09 6.21 2.45
CA SER A 145 -10.60 5.70 1.17
C SER A 145 -10.41 4.18 1.14
N ILE A 146 -10.82 3.45 2.19
CA ILE A 146 -11.06 2.00 2.13
C ILE A 146 -12.40 1.79 1.42
N GLU A 147 -12.44 2.05 0.12
CA GLU A 147 -13.47 1.47 -0.73
C GLU A 147 -13.03 0.04 -1.07
N ILE A 148 -13.96 -0.91 -0.96
CA ILE A 148 -13.76 -2.25 -1.54
C ILE A 148 -13.71 -2.03 -3.05
N GLU A 149 -12.51 -2.01 -3.62
CA GLU A 149 -12.31 -1.82 -5.05
C GLU A 149 -12.88 -3.01 -5.83
N GLU A 150 -13.38 -2.68 -7.03
CA GLU A 150 -14.05 -3.52 -8.03
C GLU A 150 -13.91 -5.04 -7.84
N GLN A 151 -15.07 -5.70 -7.70
CA GLN A 151 -15.20 -7.15 -7.84
C GLN A 151 -14.85 -7.52 -9.28
N SER A 152 -13.60 -7.90 -9.51
CA SER A 152 -13.20 -8.50 -10.78
C SER A 152 -13.71 -9.94 -10.79
N ILE A 153 -14.63 -10.25 -11.70
CA ILE A 153 -15.16 -11.60 -11.90
C ILE A 153 -14.21 -12.35 -12.84
N PHE A 154 -13.71 -13.49 -12.39
CA PHE A 154 -12.93 -14.42 -13.18
C PHE A 154 -13.71 -15.72 -13.35
N GLN A 155 -13.61 -16.29 -14.54
CA GLN A 155 -14.32 -17.52 -14.86
C GLN A 155 -13.33 -18.64 -15.13
N LYS A 156 -13.70 -19.84 -14.70
CA LYS A 156 -13.00 -21.10 -15.02
C LYS A 156 -11.53 -21.13 -14.59
N GLU A 157 -11.21 -20.51 -13.46
CA GLU A 157 -9.86 -20.49 -12.92
C GLU A 157 -9.56 -21.74 -12.09
N LEU A 158 -8.31 -22.22 -12.13
CA LEU A 158 -7.85 -23.36 -11.33
C LEU A 158 -7.49 -22.92 -9.91
N MET A 159 -8.10 -23.58 -8.94
CA MET A 159 -7.94 -23.35 -7.51
C MET A 159 -7.47 -24.64 -6.83
N TYR A 160 -6.51 -24.52 -5.92
CA TYR A 160 -6.09 -25.62 -5.03
C TYR A 160 -5.92 -25.13 -3.59
N TRP A 161 -6.06 -26.04 -2.63
CA TRP A 161 -5.93 -25.72 -1.22
C TRP A 161 -4.47 -25.53 -0.85
N ALA A 162 -4.16 -24.39 -0.24
CA ALA A 162 -2.87 -24.17 0.43
C ALA A 162 -2.96 -24.49 1.93
N ASP A 163 -4.14 -24.27 2.51
CA ASP A 163 -4.44 -24.63 3.89
C ASP A 163 -5.92 -25.03 3.99
N ALA A 164 -6.15 -26.32 4.19
CA ALA A 164 -7.46 -26.94 4.36
C ALA A 164 -7.83 -27.17 5.84
N SER A 165 -7.14 -26.52 6.79
CA SER A 165 -7.41 -26.68 8.21
C SER A 165 -8.69 -25.94 8.62
N PHE A 166 -9.83 -26.62 8.47
CA PHE A 166 -11.12 -26.21 9.02
C PHE A 166 -11.25 -26.66 10.48
N ASN A 167 -10.35 -26.19 11.35
CA ASN A 167 -10.29 -26.75 12.71
C ASN A 167 -11.45 -26.30 13.60
N LYS A 168 -12.16 -27.29 14.15
CA LYS A 168 -13.42 -27.22 14.92
C LYS A 168 -13.30 -26.70 16.36
N ARG A 169 -12.37 -25.80 16.68
CA ARG A 169 -12.33 -25.16 18.01
C ARG A 169 -11.98 -23.68 17.87
N LYS A 170 -12.98 -22.86 18.23
CA LYS A 170 -13.07 -21.40 18.12
C LYS A 170 -13.26 -20.88 16.69
N GLN A 171 -14.28 -20.03 16.56
CA GLN A 171 -14.57 -19.21 15.39
C GLN A 171 -13.31 -18.40 15.04
N GLU A 172 -12.47 -18.90 14.15
CA GLU A 172 -11.28 -18.17 13.71
C GLU A 172 -11.43 -17.75 12.26
N GLN A 173 -11.29 -16.45 12.05
CA GLN A 173 -11.47 -15.70 10.81
C GLN A 173 -10.48 -16.09 9.70
N ASN A 174 -9.68 -17.16 9.89
CA ASN A 174 -8.49 -17.54 9.13
C ASN A 174 -8.46 -18.98 8.56
N ALA A 175 -9.51 -19.79 8.76
CA ALA A 175 -9.58 -21.14 8.20
C ALA A 175 -9.95 -21.13 6.71
N GLY A 176 -9.32 -22.00 5.91
CA GLY A 176 -9.57 -22.15 4.47
C GLY A 176 -8.82 -21.13 3.62
N LYS A 177 -7.64 -21.51 3.11
CA LYS A 177 -6.87 -20.73 2.13
C LYS A 177 -6.61 -21.53 0.87
N VAL A 178 -6.70 -20.84 -0.25
CA VAL A 178 -6.47 -21.40 -1.59
C VAL A 178 -5.46 -20.57 -2.34
N ILE A 179 -4.85 -21.18 -3.35
CA ILE A 179 -4.02 -20.50 -4.34
C ILE A 179 -4.71 -20.63 -5.70
N ILE A 180 -4.70 -19.54 -6.45
CA ILE A 180 -5.08 -19.48 -7.87
C ILE A 180 -3.89 -18.81 -8.56
N GLU A 181 -3.00 -19.62 -9.16
CA GLU A 181 -1.66 -19.14 -9.58
C GLU A 181 -1.69 -17.97 -10.55
N LYS A 182 -2.71 -17.94 -11.43
CA LYS A 182 -2.91 -16.88 -12.42
C LYS A 182 -3.19 -15.51 -11.76
N LEU A 183 -3.76 -15.50 -10.56
CA LEU A 183 -4.18 -14.29 -9.85
C LEU A 183 -3.15 -13.86 -8.80
N ASP A 184 -2.72 -14.79 -7.94
CA ASP A 184 -1.69 -14.56 -6.93
C ASP A 184 -1.10 -15.90 -6.48
N LYS A 185 0.22 -15.97 -6.36
CA LYS A 185 0.93 -17.17 -5.88
C LYS A 185 0.85 -17.33 -4.36
N ARG A 186 0.34 -16.32 -3.63
CA ARG A 186 0.20 -16.36 -2.17
C ARG A 186 -1.15 -16.95 -1.77
N PRO A 187 -1.20 -17.77 -0.71
CA PRO A 187 -2.47 -18.27 -0.15
C PRO A 187 -3.40 -17.13 0.26
N ARG A 188 -4.63 -17.14 -0.26
CA ARG A 188 -5.70 -16.19 0.09
C ARG A 188 -6.88 -16.90 0.71
N LYS A 189 -7.59 -16.17 1.58
CA LYS A 189 -8.82 -16.66 2.18
C LYS A 189 -9.85 -16.93 1.08
N VAL A 190 -10.58 -18.04 1.20
CA VAL A 190 -11.68 -18.39 0.30
C VAL A 190 -13.01 -18.31 1.04
N VAL A 191 -14.04 -17.84 0.36
CA VAL A 191 -15.43 -17.84 0.83
C VAL A 191 -16.27 -18.43 -0.29
N PHE A 192 -17.11 -19.42 0.01
CA PHE A 192 -18.07 -19.95 -0.96
C PHE A 192 -19.39 -19.22 -0.79
N LEU A 193 -19.95 -18.69 -1.88
CA LEU A 193 -21.27 -18.06 -1.86
C LEU A 193 -22.41 -19.08 -1.89
N ASN A 194 -22.12 -20.29 -2.39
CA ASN A 194 -23.03 -21.43 -2.39
C ASN A 194 -22.50 -22.53 -1.46
N GLN A 195 -23.34 -23.00 -0.54
CA GLN A 195 -23.01 -24.08 0.38
C GLN A 195 -22.81 -25.43 -0.32
N GLU A 196 -23.54 -25.71 -1.40
CA GLU A 196 -23.37 -26.95 -2.16
C GLU A 196 -21.97 -27.02 -2.80
N ASP A 197 -21.52 -25.92 -3.37
CA ASP A 197 -20.17 -25.79 -3.93
C ASP A 197 -19.09 -25.95 -2.86
N GLU A 198 -19.31 -25.41 -1.66
CA GLU A 198 -18.40 -25.61 -0.53
C GLU A 198 -18.29 -27.09 -0.14
N LEU A 199 -19.41 -27.81 -0.10
CA LEU A 199 -19.44 -29.23 0.20
C LEU A 199 -18.73 -30.03 -0.89
N CYS A 200 -19.02 -29.75 -2.17
CA CYS A 200 -18.35 -30.38 -3.33
C CYS A 200 -16.84 -30.13 -3.35
N ALA A 201 -16.39 -28.93 -2.99
CA ALA A 201 -14.96 -28.60 -2.88
C ALA A 201 -14.25 -29.37 -1.75
N LYS A 202 -15.01 -29.90 -0.78
CA LYS A 202 -14.52 -30.67 0.38
C LYS A 202 -14.83 -32.17 0.30
N MET A 203 -15.21 -32.65 -0.89
CA MET A 203 -15.48 -34.06 -1.15
C MET A 203 -14.44 -34.66 -2.09
N ARG A 204 -14.17 -35.96 -1.90
CA ARG A 204 -13.38 -36.76 -2.84
C ARG A 204 -14.10 -36.78 -4.19
N HIS A 205 -13.32 -36.81 -5.26
CA HIS A 205 -13.87 -36.80 -6.62
C HIS A 205 -13.74 -38.18 -7.26
N ASN A 206 -14.80 -38.68 -7.89
CA ASN A 206 -14.85 -40.04 -8.44
C ASN A 206 -13.76 -40.33 -9.49
N LYS A 207 -13.34 -39.30 -10.25
CA LYS A 207 -12.23 -39.38 -11.23
C LYS A 207 -10.88 -39.73 -10.57
N PHE A 208 -10.68 -39.36 -9.30
CA PHE A 208 -9.42 -39.56 -8.56
C PHE A 208 -9.72 -40.19 -7.18
N PRO A 209 -10.12 -41.47 -7.15
CA PRO A 209 -10.61 -42.11 -5.91
C PRO A 209 -9.54 -42.25 -4.82
N ASN A 210 -8.26 -42.21 -5.21
CA ASN A 210 -7.11 -42.36 -4.31
C ASN A 210 -6.48 -41.02 -3.88
N THR A 211 -7.03 -39.90 -4.33
CA THR A 211 -6.53 -38.55 -4.00
C THR A 211 -7.46 -37.91 -2.98
N GLU A 212 -6.89 -37.37 -1.90
CA GLU A 212 -7.67 -36.64 -0.92
C GLU A 212 -8.17 -35.32 -1.50
N TRP A 213 -9.32 -34.84 -1.01
CA TRP A 213 -9.99 -33.69 -1.62
C TRP A 213 -9.19 -32.39 -1.53
N GLN A 214 -8.28 -32.29 -0.56
CA GLN A 214 -7.38 -31.17 -0.36
C GLN A 214 -6.34 -31.06 -1.48
N ASP A 215 -5.94 -32.18 -2.06
CA ASP A 215 -4.86 -32.26 -3.06
C ASP A 215 -5.39 -32.14 -4.50
N LEU A 216 -6.71 -31.99 -4.66
CA LEU A 216 -7.33 -31.85 -5.96
C LEU A 216 -7.35 -30.39 -6.42
N LEU A 217 -7.04 -30.19 -7.70
CA LEU A 217 -7.31 -28.94 -8.40
C LEU A 217 -8.80 -28.90 -8.77
N ARG A 218 -9.42 -27.75 -8.56
CA ARG A 218 -10.84 -27.49 -8.85
C ARG A 218 -10.96 -26.28 -9.74
N ARG A 219 -11.91 -26.30 -10.68
CA ARG A 219 -12.22 -25.11 -11.46
C ARG A 219 -13.36 -24.33 -10.83
N VAL A 220 -13.20 -23.02 -10.77
CA VAL A 220 -14.13 -22.10 -10.13
C VAL A 220 -14.38 -20.86 -10.96
N ASP A 221 -15.60 -20.32 -10.84
CA ASP A 221 -15.84 -18.89 -11.08
C ASP A 221 -15.71 -18.16 -9.74
N LEU A 222 -15.09 -16.99 -9.75
CA LEU A 222 -14.84 -16.23 -8.53
C LEU A 222 -14.89 -14.72 -8.72
N GLU A 223 -15.23 -14.02 -7.65
CA GLU A 223 -14.94 -12.61 -7.47
C GLU A 223 -13.65 -12.44 -6.67
N VAL A 224 -12.77 -11.58 -7.14
CA VAL A 224 -11.59 -11.17 -6.39
C VAL A 224 -11.92 -9.91 -5.62
N VAL A 225 -11.83 -9.99 -4.29
CA VAL A 225 -12.03 -8.84 -3.42
C VAL A 225 -10.68 -8.19 -3.15
N LYS A 226 -10.53 -6.96 -3.64
CA LYS A 226 -9.33 -6.15 -3.43
C LYS A 226 -9.60 -5.03 -2.45
N ILE A 227 -8.57 -4.68 -1.69
CA ILE A 227 -8.51 -3.43 -0.95
C ILE A 227 -7.17 -2.79 -1.30
N GLN A 228 -7.22 -1.64 -1.99
CA GLN A 228 -6.05 -0.88 -2.41
C GLN A 228 -5.09 -1.74 -3.26
N ASP A 229 -5.66 -2.38 -4.28
CA ASP A 229 -5.01 -3.34 -5.20
C ASP A 229 -4.39 -4.59 -4.53
N VAL A 230 -4.60 -4.80 -3.23
CA VAL A 230 -4.18 -6.03 -2.54
C VAL A 230 -5.36 -6.99 -2.45
N ILE A 231 -5.21 -8.18 -3.04
CA ILE A 231 -6.18 -9.28 -2.92
C ILE A 231 -6.33 -9.69 -1.45
N LYS A 232 -7.55 -9.61 -0.93
CA LYS A 232 -7.90 -10.00 0.45
C LYS A 232 -8.53 -11.37 0.53
N GLU A 233 -9.48 -11.63 -0.35
CA GLU A 233 -10.22 -12.89 -0.40
C GLU A 233 -10.67 -13.21 -1.82
N TYR A 234 -10.94 -14.49 -2.03
CA TYR A 234 -11.65 -15.01 -3.19
C TYR A 234 -13.06 -15.42 -2.76
N ARG A 235 -14.07 -14.95 -3.49
CA ARG A 235 -15.45 -15.40 -3.32
C ARG A 235 -15.81 -16.32 -4.46
N ILE A 236 -15.98 -17.61 -4.17
CA ILE A 236 -16.36 -18.60 -5.17
C ILE A 236 -17.85 -18.44 -5.45
N THR A 237 -18.18 -18.05 -6.68
CA THR A 237 -19.54 -17.89 -7.16
C THR A 237 -20.08 -19.18 -7.76
N LYS A 238 -19.19 -20.04 -8.28
CA LYS A 238 -19.53 -21.35 -8.82
C LYS A 238 -18.34 -22.31 -8.76
N LEU A 239 -18.59 -23.55 -8.37
CA LEU A 239 -17.66 -24.67 -8.58
C LEU A 239 -18.10 -25.50 -9.80
N TYR A 240 -17.16 -25.93 -10.62
CA TYR A 240 -17.43 -26.89 -11.69
C TYR A 240 -17.16 -28.31 -11.20
N ASP A 241 -17.94 -29.26 -11.69
CA ASP A 241 -17.72 -30.70 -11.48
C ASP A 241 -16.59 -31.21 -12.38
N ASP A 242 -15.44 -30.53 -12.28
CA ASP A 242 -14.19 -30.93 -12.88
C ASP A 242 -13.09 -30.94 -11.81
N ALA A 243 -12.26 -31.96 -11.92
CA ALA A 243 -11.13 -32.17 -11.04
C ALA A 243 -9.89 -32.44 -11.88
N ASP A 244 -8.76 -31.99 -11.35
CA ASP A 244 -7.43 -32.36 -11.82
C ASP A 244 -6.48 -32.62 -10.66
N ILE A 245 -5.30 -33.12 -10.99
CA ILE A 245 -4.16 -33.29 -10.07
C ILE A 245 -2.95 -32.55 -10.64
N PHE A 246 -1.96 -32.24 -9.82
CA PHE A 246 -0.68 -31.75 -10.33
C PHE A 246 -0.04 -32.87 -11.16
N GLU A 247 0.34 -32.59 -12.41
CA GLU A 247 1.18 -33.49 -13.20
C GLU A 247 2.60 -33.47 -12.61
N ASP A 248 3.18 -34.65 -12.38
CA ASP A 248 4.57 -34.84 -11.94
C ASP A 248 5.58 -34.41 -13.02
#